data_AF-A0A4U5NXD5-F1
#
_entry.id   AF-A0A4U5NXD5-F1
#
_cell.length_a   1.000
_cell.length_b   1.000
_cell.length_c   1.000
_cell.angle_alpha   90.00
_cell.angle_beta   90.00
_cell.angle_gamma   90.00
#
_symmetry.space_group_name_H-M   'P 1'
#
loop_
_entity.id
_entity.type
_entity.pdbx_description
1 polymer ?
#
loop_
_entity_poly.entity_id
_entity_poly.type
_entity_poly.pdbx_seq_one_letter_code
_entity_poly.pdbx_strand_id
1 'polypeptide(L)'
;MSNYLPPLASLPSTPRSFPKSGAQRNREYRDRSRQQHSFDVSLLYLGPMNNICYFCGAYHFAGTQSCCEHGKVFIPPMRKLWEPLQSLYFNHSHPGRSQFLENILSYNTLLSMASSTHDRVLQNPYGVQSVKVCFIVITLFSIII
;
A
#
# COMPACT_ATOMS: atom_id res chain seq x y z
N MET A 1 13.24 -12.36 82.83
CA MET A 1 13.41 -11.11 82.05
C MET A 1 13.43 -11.50 80.59
N SER A 2 12.47 -10.97 79.83
CA SER A 2 12.00 -11.51 78.56
C SER A 2 12.97 -11.26 77.40
N ASN A 3 13.28 -12.30 76.63
CA ASN A 3 14.01 -12.22 75.36
C ASN A 3 13.08 -11.64 74.29
N TYR A 4 13.35 -10.43 73.80
CA TYR A 4 12.64 -9.86 72.65
C TYR A 4 13.60 -9.70 71.47
N LEU A 5 13.39 -10.49 70.42
CA LEU A 5 13.93 -10.29 69.08
C LEU A 5 13.02 -9.30 68.33
N PRO A 6 13.57 -8.34 67.56
CA PRO A 6 12.75 -7.41 66.79
C PRO A 6 12.11 -8.10 65.56
N PRO A 7 10.92 -7.65 65.11
CA PRO A 7 10.25 -8.22 63.94
C PRO A 7 11.02 -7.93 62.64
N LEU A 8 11.13 -8.92 61.77
CA LEU A 8 11.70 -8.77 60.43
C LEU A 8 10.88 -7.75 59.62
N ALA A 9 11.56 -6.72 59.10
CA ALA A 9 10.96 -5.74 58.19
C ALA A 9 10.49 -6.44 56.91
N SER A 10 9.25 -6.16 56.48
CA SER A 10 8.69 -6.66 55.22
C SER A 10 9.39 -6.01 54.02
N LEU A 11 9.81 -6.84 53.06
CA LEU A 11 10.40 -6.41 51.80
C LEU A 11 9.37 -5.62 50.95
N PRO A 12 9.77 -4.58 50.20
CA PRO A 12 8.87 -3.84 49.34
C PRO A 12 8.38 -4.72 48.19
N SER A 13 7.06 -4.92 48.10
CA SER A 13 6.39 -5.56 46.97
C SER A 13 6.36 -4.60 45.78
N THR A 14 7.46 -4.50 45.03
CA THR A 14 7.41 -3.88 43.71
C THR A 14 6.59 -4.77 42.78
N PRO A 15 5.54 -4.25 42.10
CA PRO A 15 4.81 -5.02 41.11
C PRO A 15 5.77 -5.36 39.96
N ARG A 16 6.20 -6.61 39.88
CA ARG A 16 6.97 -7.10 38.76
C ARG A 16 6.04 -7.13 37.55
N SER A 17 6.05 -6.06 36.76
CA SER A 17 5.32 -6.04 35.50
C SER A 17 5.90 -7.14 34.60
N PHE A 18 5.03 -8.06 34.17
CA PHE A 18 5.45 -9.11 33.26
C PHE A 18 5.86 -8.49 31.92
N PRO A 19 6.91 -9.01 31.26
CA PRO A 19 7.28 -8.57 29.93
C PRO A 19 6.08 -8.72 28.99
N LYS A 20 5.70 -7.63 28.32
CA LYS A 20 4.61 -7.65 27.34
C LYS A 20 4.88 -8.74 26.29
N SER A 21 3.86 -9.53 25.96
CA SER A 21 3.98 -10.56 24.91
C SER A 21 4.39 -9.94 23.57
N GLY A 22 4.99 -10.72 22.67
CA GLY A 22 5.37 -10.24 21.33
C GLY A 22 4.16 -9.64 20.57
N ALA A 23 2.99 -10.24 20.72
CA ALA A 23 1.74 -9.74 20.13
C ALA A 23 1.33 -8.37 20.69
N GLN A 24 1.50 -8.15 22.00
CA GLN A 24 1.19 -6.88 22.64
C GLN A 24 2.16 -5.77 22.21
N ARG A 25 3.46 -6.09 22.09
CA ARG A 25 4.46 -5.16 21.54
C ARG A 25 4.18 -4.78 20.09
N ASN A 26 3.75 -5.74 19.27
CA ASN A 26 3.40 -5.48 17.86
C ASN A 26 2.14 -4.61 17.71
N ARG A 27 1.13 -4.79 18.58
CA ARG A 27 -0.04 -3.90 18.64
C ARG A 27 0.37 -2.47 19.00
N GLU A 28 1.16 -2.30 20.06
CA GLU A 28 1.62 -0.98 20.50
C GLU A 28 2.49 -0.28 19.44
N TYR A 29 3.33 -1.03 18.71
CA TYR A 29 4.10 -0.48 17.59
C TYR A 29 3.18 0.00 16.46
N ARG A 30 2.17 -0.79 16.08
CA ARG A 30 1.17 -0.38 15.07
C ARG A 30 0.36 0.83 15.51
N ASP A 31 -0.06 0.88 16.77
CA ASP A 31 -0.84 1.99 17.30
C ASP A 31 -0.01 3.28 17.37
N ARG A 32 1.27 3.19 17.76
CA ARG A 32 2.21 4.32 17.69
C ARG A 32 2.45 4.80 16.26
N SER A 33 2.59 3.89 15.29
CA SER A 33 2.76 4.26 13.88
C SER A 33 1.50 4.95 13.33
N ARG A 34 0.30 4.49 13.70
CA ARG A 34 -0.97 5.14 13.35
C ARG A 34 -1.10 6.54 13.96
N GLN A 35 -0.69 6.71 15.23
CA GLN A 35 -0.70 8.02 15.89
C GLN A 35 0.34 8.99 15.31
N GLN A 36 1.50 8.51 14.85
CA GLN A 36 2.52 9.33 14.20
C GLN A 36 2.07 9.87 12.83
N HIS A 37 1.11 9.21 12.17
CA HIS A 37 0.57 9.61 10.87
C HIS A 37 -0.83 10.23 10.98
N SER A 38 -1.13 10.98 12.04
CA SER A 38 -2.27 11.90 12.03
C SER A 38 -1.94 13.11 11.14
N PHE A 39 -1.97 12.92 9.82
CA PHE A 39 -1.91 14.03 8.89
C PHE A 39 -3.17 14.89 9.07
N ASP A 40 -3.00 16.20 9.17
CA ASP A 40 -4.11 17.13 9.07
C ASP A 40 -4.75 16.97 7.69
N VAL A 41 -5.96 16.40 7.67
CA VAL A 41 -6.73 16.12 6.45
C VAL A 41 -6.92 17.40 5.62
N SER A 42 -6.90 18.56 6.28
CA SER A 42 -7.01 19.88 5.65
C SER A 42 -5.84 20.19 4.72
N LEU A 43 -4.64 19.66 5.00
CA LEU A 43 -3.44 19.83 4.16
C LEU A 43 -3.44 18.92 2.92
N LEU A 44 -4.33 17.93 2.88
CA LEU A 44 -4.48 17.01 1.74
C LEU A 44 -5.53 17.48 0.73
N TYR A 45 -6.22 18.59 1.01
CA TYR A 45 -7.27 19.12 0.14
C TYR A 45 -6.72 20.17 -0.83
N LEU A 46 -6.52 19.77 -2.09
CA LEU A 46 -6.01 20.64 -3.17
C LEU A 46 -7.09 21.54 -3.81
N GLY A 47 -8.32 21.54 -3.27
CA GLY A 47 -9.46 22.25 -3.85
C GLY A 47 -10.11 21.53 -5.05
N PRO A 48 -11.14 22.13 -5.66
CA PRO A 48 -11.83 21.55 -6.81
C PRO A 48 -10.99 21.65 -8.10
N MET A 49 -11.01 20.59 -8.92
CA MET A 49 -10.30 20.52 -10.21
C MET A 49 -11.12 21.17 -11.34
N ASN A 50 -11.38 22.47 -11.25
CA ASN A 50 -12.30 23.18 -12.16
C ASN A 50 -11.59 24.06 -13.20
N ASN A 51 -10.28 24.28 -13.10
CA ASN A 51 -9.57 25.12 -14.06
C ASN A 51 -9.32 24.34 -15.34
N ILE A 52 -9.56 24.95 -16.50
CA ILE A 52 -9.34 24.33 -17.81
C ILE A 52 -8.07 24.93 -18.41
N CYS A 53 -7.12 24.08 -18.81
CA CYS A 53 -5.93 24.58 -19.48
C CYS A 53 -6.25 25.04 -20.91
N TYR A 54 -5.78 26.25 -21.27
CA TYR A 54 -5.97 26.83 -22.60
C TYR A 54 -5.39 25.98 -23.75
N PHE A 55 -4.25 25.32 -23.52
CA PHE A 55 -3.56 24.54 -24.57
C PHE A 55 -4.15 23.15 -24.76
N CYS A 56 -4.36 22.43 -23.65
CA CYS A 56 -4.70 21.01 -23.67
C CYS A 56 -6.20 20.74 -23.45
N GLY A 57 -6.95 21.73 -22.97
CA GLY A 57 -8.35 21.58 -22.59
C GLY A 57 -8.59 20.69 -21.38
N ALA A 58 -7.54 20.20 -20.71
CA ALA A 58 -7.68 19.34 -19.53
C ALA A 58 -7.97 20.15 -18.27
N TYR A 59 -8.70 19.52 -17.35
CA TYR A 59 -8.97 20.05 -16.02
C TYR A 59 -7.73 19.93 -15.12
N HIS A 60 -7.44 20.97 -14.34
CA HIS A 60 -6.30 21.00 -13.41
C HIS A 60 -6.63 21.74 -12.11
N PHE A 61 -5.84 21.49 -11.06
CA PHE A 61 -5.98 22.14 -9.76
C PHE A 61 -5.38 23.55 -9.78
N ALA A 62 -5.90 24.42 -8.91
CA ALA A 62 -5.32 25.76 -8.70
C ALA A 62 -3.86 25.65 -8.25
N GLY A 63 -2.97 26.43 -8.87
CA GLY A 63 -1.53 26.46 -8.53
C GLY A 63 -0.64 25.53 -9.37
N THR A 64 -1.21 24.59 -10.13
CA THR A 64 -0.42 23.79 -11.08
C THR A 64 -0.24 24.54 -12.40
N GLN A 65 1.01 24.89 -12.72
CA GLN A 65 1.35 25.63 -13.93
C GLN A 65 1.61 24.63 -15.07
N SER A 66 0.61 24.50 -15.95
CA SER A 66 0.62 23.76 -17.24
C SER A 66 0.62 22.22 -17.21
N CYS A 67 -0.55 21.62 -17.50
CA CYS A 67 -0.74 20.18 -17.79
C CYS A 67 0.20 19.65 -18.89
N CYS A 68 0.55 20.51 -19.84
CA CYS A 68 1.12 20.14 -21.12
C CYS A 68 2.36 20.96 -21.47
N GLU A 69 3.01 21.59 -20.49
CA GLU A 69 4.21 22.42 -20.71
C GLU A 69 3.96 23.44 -21.84
N HIS A 70 2.90 24.24 -21.69
CA HIS A 70 2.43 25.20 -22.70
C HIS A 70 2.07 24.61 -24.08
N GLY A 71 1.58 23.36 -24.12
CA GLY A 71 1.14 22.70 -25.34
C GLY A 71 2.23 21.89 -26.05
N LYS A 72 3.43 21.79 -25.47
CA LYS A 72 4.51 20.96 -25.98
C LYS A 72 4.23 19.46 -25.84
N VAL A 73 3.51 19.07 -24.79
CA VAL A 73 3.15 17.68 -24.52
C VAL A 73 1.71 17.42 -24.96
N PHE A 74 1.52 16.75 -26.09
CA PHE A 74 0.22 16.24 -26.50
C PHE A 74 0.01 14.84 -25.94
N ILE A 75 -0.91 14.72 -24.97
CA ILE A 75 -1.35 13.41 -24.47
C ILE A 75 -2.52 12.97 -25.35
N PRO A 76 -2.37 11.96 -26.22
CA PRO A 76 -3.50 11.48 -27.01
C PRO A 76 -4.62 10.99 -26.08
N PRO A 77 -5.89 11.16 -26.48
CA PRO A 77 -6.99 10.68 -25.67
C PRO A 77 -6.82 9.19 -25.40
N MET A 78 -7.11 8.76 -24.17
CA MET A 78 -7.02 7.36 -23.80
C MET A 78 -7.85 6.53 -24.77
N ARG A 79 -7.25 5.48 -25.34
CA ARG A 79 -7.97 4.55 -26.21
C ARG A 79 -9.12 3.95 -25.41
N LYS A 80 -10.31 3.89 -26.02
CA LYS A 80 -11.44 3.18 -25.41
C LYS A 80 -11.03 1.73 -25.20
N LEU A 81 -11.31 1.20 -24.02
CA LEU A 81 -11.17 -0.23 -23.78
C LEU A 81 -12.10 -0.97 -24.74
N TRP A 82 -11.65 -2.11 -25.26
CA TRP A 82 -12.52 -3.04 -25.98
C TRP A 82 -13.59 -3.64 -25.05
N GLU A 83 -14.77 -3.92 -25.60
CA GLU A 83 -15.76 -4.76 -24.90
C GLU A 83 -15.30 -6.23 -24.90
N PRO A 84 -15.53 -7.00 -23.82
CA PRO A 84 -16.39 -6.70 -22.67
C PRO A 84 -15.72 -5.90 -21.53
N LEU A 85 -14.43 -5.51 -21.66
CA LEU A 85 -13.72 -4.87 -20.55
C LEU A 85 -14.26 -3.48 -20.24
N GLN A 86 -14.71 -2.74 -21.25
CA GLN A 86 -15.24 -1.40 -21.05
C GLN A 86 -16.50 -1.41 -20.17
N SER A 87 -17.45 -2.29 -20.44
CA SER A 87 -18.63 -2.46 -19.59
C SER A 87 -18.26 -2.94 -18.19
N LEU A 88 -17.35 -3.89 -18.05
CA LEU A 88 -16.90 -4.38 -16.73
C LEU A 88 -16.21 -3.30 -15.88
N TYR A 89 -15.41 -2.40 -16.48
CA TYR A 89 -14.68 -1.35 -15.74
C TYR A 89 -15.48 -0.08 -15.49
N PHE A 90 -16.37 0.34 -16.39
CA PHE A 90 -17.03 1.65 -16.31
C PHE A 90 -18.54 1.58 -16.07
N ASN A 91 -19.22 0.48 -16.37
CA ASN A 91 -20.65 0.35 -16.09
C ASN A 91 -20.87 -0.16 -14.66
N HIS A 92 -21.40 0.69 -13.78
CA HIS A 92 -21.66 0.34 -12.37
C HIS A 92 -22.83 -0.64 -12.18
N SER A 93 -23.73 -0.74 -13.16
CA SER A 93 -24.90 -1.63 -13.11
C SER A 93 -24.62 -3.01 -13.73
N HIS A 94 -23.43 -3.25 -14.26
CA HIS A 94 -23.11 -4.53 -14.89
C HIS A 94 -22.98 -5.65 -13.85
N PRO A 95 -23.75 -6.75 -13.95
CA PRO A 95 -23.82 -7.78 -12.90
C PRO A 95 -22.49 -8.50 -12.66
N GLY A 96 -21.63 -8.62 -13.69
CA GLY A 96 -20.31 -9.24 -13.58
C GLY A 96 -19.17 -8.31 -13.09
N ARG A 97 -19.44 -7.03 -12.82
CA ARG A 97 -18.39 -6.05 -12.47
C ARG A 97 -17.65 -6.40 -11.18
N SER A 98 -18.40 -6.69 -10.10
CA SER A 98 -17.82 -6.93 -8.78
C SER A 98 -16.87 -8.13 -8.81
N GLN A 99 -17.34 -9.25 -9.33
CA GLN A 99 -16.56 -10.47 -9.46
C GLN A 99 -15.31 -10.27 -10.33
N PHE A 100 -15.42 -9.54 -11.44
CA PHE A 100 -14.29 -9.25 -12.31
C PHE A 100 -13.22 -8.40 -11.60
N LEU A 101 -13.62 -7.35 -10.89
CA LEU A 101 -12.69 -6.49 -10.15
C LEU A 101 -12.04 -7.22 -8.97
N GLU A 102 -12.80 -8.03 -8.23
CA GLU A 102 -12.27 -8.88 -7.16
C GLU A 102 -11.22 -9.87 -7.68
N ASN A 103 -11.50 -10.50 -8.82
CA ASN A 103 -10.56 -11.43 -9.45
C ASN A 103 -9.26 -10.74 -9.88
N ILE A 104 -9.34 -9.55 -10.48
CA ILE A 104 -8.14 -8.77 -10.86
C ILE A 104 -7.32 -8.40 -9.62
N LEU A 105 -7.99 -7.91 -8.58
CA LEU A 105 -7.32 -7.55 -7.33
C LEU A 105 -6.65 -8.78 -6.71
N SER A 106 -7.35 -9.90 -6.64
CA SER A 106 -6.83 -11.18 -6.15
C SER A 106 -5.64 -11.67 -6.97
N TYR A 107 -5.71 -11.60 -8.30
CA TYR A 107 -4.59 -11.99 -9.15
C TYR A 107 -3.37 -11.08 -8.92
N ASN A 108 -3.57 -9.77 -8.83
CA ASN A 108 -2.49 -8.82 -8.63
C ASN A 108 -1.82 -8.98 -7.26
N THR A 109 -2.59 -9.28 -6.21
CA THR A 109 -2.03 -9.56 -4.89
C THR A 109 -1.24 -10.86 -4.88
N LEU A 110 -1.77 -11.92 -5.49
CA LEU A 110 -1.06 -13.20 -5.64
C LEU A 110 0.23 -13.06 -6.44
N LEU A 111 0.20 -12.30 -7.54
CA LEU A 111 1.37 -12.03 -8.36
C LEU A 111 2.42 -11.21 -7.59
N SER A 112 1.98 -10.24 -6.79
CA SER A 112 2.88 -9.41 -5.97
C SER A 112 3.57 -10.23 -4.87
N MET A 113 2.94 -11.31 -4.41
CA MET A 113 3.49 -12.25 -3.43
C MET A 113 4.28 -13.39 -4.08
N ALA A 114 4.31 -13.48 -5.41
CA ALA A 114 4.95 -14.58 -6.10
C ALA A 114 6.47 -14.51 -5.97
N SER A 115 7.10 -15.65 -5.68
CA SER A 115 8.55 -15.78 -5.77
C SER A 115 8.91 -16.12 -7.21
N SER A 116 9.91 -15.42 -7.76
CA SER A 116 10.42 -15.72 -9.11
C SER A 116 11.88 -16.15 -9.03
N THR A 117 12.20 -17.25 -9.71
CA THR A 117 13.58 -17.66 -9.96
C THR A 117 14.00 -17.16 -11.33
N HIS A 118 15.22 -16.63 -11.40
CA HIS A 118 15.76 -16.05 -12.60
C HIS A 118 17.19 -16.55 -12.80
N ASP A 119 17.50 -16.95 -14.03
CA ASP A 119 18.87 -17.24 -14.41
C ASP A 119 19.54 -15.91 -14.80
N ARG A 120 20.69 -15.63 -14.19
CA ARG A 120 21.51 -14.48 -14.59
C ARG A 120 22.17 -14.82 -15.91
N VAL A 121 21.64 -14.26 -17.00
CA VAL A 121 22.31 -14.32 -18.31
C VAL A 121 23.43 -13.28 -18.31
N LEU A 122 24.65 -13.71 -18.66
CA LEU A 122 25.78 -12.80 -18.86
C LEU A 122 25.40 -11.77 -19.93
N GLN A 123 25.54 -10.49 -19.57
CA GLN A 123 25.20 -9.39 -20.45
C GLN A 123 26.41 -8.92 -21.26
N ASN A 124 26.16 -8.50 -22.50
CA ASN A 124 27.15 -7.76 -23.26
C ASN A 124 27.41 -6.40 -22.59
N PRO A 125 28.65 -5.86 -22.67
CA PRO A 125 28.93 -4.52 -22.19
C PRO A 125 27.98 -3.52 -22.88
N TYR A 126 27.39 -2.61 -22.09
CA TYR A 126 26.37 -1.62 -22.48
C TYR A 126 24.95 -2.15 -22.78
N GLY A 127 24.65 -3.42 -22.49
CA GLY A 127 23.30 -3.98 -22.61
C GLY A 127 22.36 -3.56 -21.47
N VAL A 128 21.06 -3.45 -21.75
CA VAL A 128 20.03 -3.24 -20.72
C VAL A 128 19.89 -4.52 -19.88
N GLN A 129 19.91 -4.38 -18.54
CA GLN A 129 19.72 -5.50 -17.61
C GLN A 129 18.43 -6.25 -17.92
N SER A 130 18.59 -7.45 -18.46
CA SER A 130 17.52 -8.32 -18.94
C SER A 130 17.64 -9.62 -18.16
N VAL A 131 16.60 -9.96 -17.41
CA VAL A 131 16.53 -11.20 -16.63
C VAL A 131 15.53 -12.14 -17.29
N LYS A 132 15.96 -13.36 -17.58
CA LYS A 132 15.04 -14.40 -18.04
C LYS A 132 14.37 -15.00 -16.81
N VAL A 133 13.08 -14.71 -16.64
CA VAL A 133 12.28 -15.36 -15.60
C VAL A 133 12.02 -16.79 -16.05
N CYS A 134 12.57 -17.77 -15.32
CA CYS A 134 12.44 -19.18 -15.68
C CYS A 134 11.17 -19.79 -15.08
N PHE A 135 10.85 -19.46 -13.83
CA PHE A 135 9.62 -19.92 -13.17
C PHE A 135 9.08 -18.89 -12.18
N ILE A 136 7.75 -18.75 -12.14
CA ILE A 136 7.02 -17.98 -11.13
C ILE A 136 6.26 -18.98 -10.25
N VAL A 137 6.56 -19.01 -8.96
CA VAL A 137 5.85 -19.84 -7.98
C VAL A 137 4.96 -18.94 -7.15
N ILE A 138 3.65 -19.09 -7.32
CA ILE A 138 2.64 -18.44 -6.48
C ILE A 138 2.35 -19.40 -5.34
N THR A 139 2.88 -19.13 -4.15
CA THR A 139 2.52 -19.89 -2.94
C THR A 139 1.13 -19.46 -2.50
N LEU A 140 0.11 -20.25 -2.84
CA LEU A 140 -1.22 -20.15 -2.22
C LEU A 140 -1.10 -20.64 -0.78
N PHE A 141 -0.57 -19.81 0.12
CA PHE A 141 -0.86 -20.01 1.53
C PHE A 141 -2.35 -19.72 1.69
N SER A 142 -3.14 -20.79 1.82
CA SER A 142 -4.49 -20.74 2.34
C SER A 142 -4.47 -19.98 3.66
N ILE A 143 -4.72 -18.68 3.61
CA ILE A 143 -5.13 -17.92 4.77
C ILE A 143 -6.55 -18.41 5.04
N ILE A 144 -6.64 -19.46 5.84
CA ILE A 144 -7.84 -19.84 6.57
C ILE A 144 -8.14 -18.63 7.46
N ILE A 145 -9.19 -17.88 7.12
CA ILE A 145 -9.94 -17.04 8.04
C ILE A 145 -11.24 -17.79 8.33
#